data_AF-A8XHJ1-F1
#
_entry.id   AF-A8XHJ1-F1
#
_cell.length_a   1.000
_cell.length_b   1.000
_cell.length_c   1.000
_cell.angle_alpha   90.00
_cell.angle_beta   90.00
_cell.angle_gamma   90.00
#
_symmetry.space_group_name_H-M   'P 1'
#
loop_
_entity.id
_entity.type
_entity.pdbx_description
1 polymer ?
#
loop_
_entity_poly.entity_id
_entity_poly.type
_entity_poly.pdbx_seq_one_letter_code
_entity_poly.pdbx_strand_id
1 'polypeptide(L)'
;MNTKELPDARRSQREENGVREEKGKKNQSERGKKKKVTETASRATTGTTGSGGCIGLLINGEGCNTGLIACAFKDLRNEKPSLNFCTSFKNNMQKVRAPDFVKLTHAPDNFICAAKVVVPEFNRTMIITQVPDVSTPVNIEDFWRMIFQEEVHSVVLAIIPLECSVTLQQMFPILSGTFANHGKMFLNNKKVDSTVAMTAYTLEILPDECSNSLFTTVYHLHNWKQKRGLDNVGDLVSTVEKVLKTNENTVMMSMSGMGRAGTMLALFTSMLHV
;
A
#
# COMPACT_ATOMS: atom_id res chain seq x y z
N MET A 1 58.12 52.15 12.85
CA MET A 1 56.69 52.24 12.51
C MET A 1 55.88 51.71 13.69
N ASN A 2 55.00 52.55 14.22
CA ASN A 2 54.04 52.37 15.34
C ASN A 2 53.15 51.10 15.17
N THR A 3 53.01 50.22 16.17
CA THR A 3 52.15 50.19 17.39
C THR A 3 50.64 49.89 17.20
N LYS A 4 50.13 48.99 18.08
CA LYS A 4 48.79 48.85 18.70
C LYS A 4 47.79 47.74 18.30
N GLU A 5 47.63 46.82 19.27
CA GLU A 5 46.45 46.21 19.94
C GLU A 5 44.98 46.47 19.47
N LEU A 6 44.21 45.35 19.37
CA LEU A 6 42.84 44.96 19.85
C LEU A 6 41.65 45.98 19.93
N PRO A 7 40.32 45.61 20.03
CA PRO A 7 39.68 44.30 20.32
C PRO A 7 38.28 43.98 19.65
N ASP A 8 37.76 42.78 19.99
CA ASP A 8 36.36 42.32 20.25
C ASP A 8 35.16 42.57 19.32
N ALA A 9 34.42 41.48 19.02
CA ALA A 9 32.95 41.50 18.91
C ALA A 9 32.32 40.10 19.12
N ARG A 10 31.52 40.02 20.18
CA ARG A 10 30.73 38.90 20.70
C ARG A 10 29.66 38.38 19.70
N ARG A 11 29.36 37.07 19.73
CA ARG A 11 27.95 36.61 19.65
C ARG A 11 27.70 35.33 20.46
N SER A 12 26.66 35.47 21.28
CA SER A 12 26.15 34.69 22.41
C SER A 12 25.95 33.19 22.24
N GLN A 13 26.32 32.47 23.30
CA GLN A 13 25.79 31.16 23.69
C GLN A 13 24.38 31.26 24.30
N ARG A 14 23.72 30.11 24.30
CA ARG A 14 22.49 29.71 24.99
C ARG A 14 22.51 30.01 26.50
N GLU A 15 21.34 30.28 27.07
CA GLU A 15 20.85 29.80 28.38
C GLU A 15 19.34 30.11 28.44
N GLU A 16 18.50 29.07 28.52
CA GLU A 16 17.76 28.63 29.71
C GLU A 16 16.78 29.67 30.27
N ASN A 17 15.49 29.41 30.09
CA ASN A 17 14.42 30.00 30.90
C ASN A 17 13.49 28.88 31.36
N GLY A 18 13.70 28.45 32.61
CA GLY A 18 12.68 27.80 33.42
C GLY A 18 11.67 28.84 33.88
N VAL A 19 10.38 28.49 33.85
CA VAL A 19 9.33 29.29 34.48
C VAL A 19 8.57 28.40 35.46
N ARG A 20 8.54 28.93 36.69
CA ARG A 20 7.91 28.47 37.92
C ARG A 20 6.42 28.17 37.74
N GLU A 21 6.00 27.07 38.38
CA GLU A 21 4.63 26.84 38.84
C GLU A 21 4.29 27.81 39.99
N GLU A 22 3.09 28.38 39.95
CA GLU A 22 2.43 28.92 41.14
C GLU A 22 0.95 28.49 41.17
N LYS A 23 0.52 28.10 42.38
CA LYS A 23 -0.76 27.48 42.72
C LYS A 23 -1.91 28.49 42.75
N GLY A 24 -3.09 28.07 42.27
CA GLY A 24 -4.38 28.72 42.53
C GLY A 24 -5.52 27.69 42.62
N LYS A 25 -6.24 27.68 43.74
CA LYS A 25 -7.25 26.70 44.20
C LYS A 25 -8.66 26.92 43.60
N LYS A 26 -9.50 25.86 43.76
CA LYS A 26 -10.99 25.79 43.86
C LYS A 26 -11.77 25.91 42.52
N ASN A 27 -12.79 25.10 42.20
CA ASN A 27 -13.89 24.56 43.00
C ASN A 27 -14.47 23.24 42.44
N GLN A 28 -15.08 22.47 43.34
CA GLN A 28 -16.04 21.39 43.09
C GLN A 28 -17.31 21.88 42.37
N SER A 29 -17.91 21.03 41.52
CA SER A 29 -19.33 20.68 41.68
C SER A 29 -19.66 19.34 41.01
N GLU A 30 -20.29 18.47 41.79
CA GLU A 30 -21.01 17.27 41.37
C GLU A 30 -22.37 17.63 40.76
N ARG A 31 -22.83 16.82 39.80
CA ARG A 31 -24.23 16.45 39.44
C ARG A 31 -24.26 16.16 37.92
N GLY A 32 -24.86 15.10 37.40
CA GLY A 32 -25.64 14.01 37.95
C GLY A 32 -26.12 13.18 36.75
N LYS A 33 -26.23 11.87 36.95
CA LYS A 33 -26.78 10.90 36.00
C LYS A 33 -28.19 11.33 35.53
N LYS A 34 -28.46 11.22 34.23
CA LYS A 34 -29.81 10.89 33.73
C LYS A 34 -29.73 9.97 32.52
N LYS A 35 -30.05 8.69 32.78
CA LYS A 35 -30.49 7.71 31.78
C LYS A 35 -31.73 8.27 31.08
N LYS A 36 -31.76 8.21 29.75
CA LYS A 36 -33.01 8.23 28.99
C LYS A 36 -33.07 6.97 28.13
N VAL A 37 -33.79 5.98 28.65
CA VAL A 37 -34.29 4.83 27.91
C VAL A 37 -35.39 5.37 27.00
N THR A 38 -35.32 5.05 25.71
CA THR A 38 -36.51 5.12 24.84
C THR A 38 -36.50 3.86 23.99
N GLU A 39 -37.47 2.99 24.26
CA GLU A 39 -37.86 1.87 23.41
C GLU A 39 -38.40 2.41 22.09
N THR A 40 -38.00 1.79 20.97
CA THR A 40 -38.87 1.76 19.80
C THR A 40 -38.81 0.40 19.13
N ALA A 41 -40.00 -0.11 18.88
CA ALA A 41 -40.36 -1.47 18.55
C ALA A 41 -39.80 -1.97 17.20
N SER A 42 -39.61 -3.29 17.19
CA SER A 42 -39.42 -4.14 16.02
C SER A 42 -40.62 -4.13 15.09
N ARG A 43 -40.37 -4.13 13.78
CA ARG A 43 -41.28 -4.70 12.79
C ARG A 43 -40.48 -5.58 11.83
N ALA A 44 -40.62 -6.88 12.01
CA ALA A 44 -40.14 -7.89 11.10
C ALA A 44 -41.06 -7.91 9.86
N THR A 45 -40.46 -7.97 8.68
CA THR A 45 -41.15 -8.46 7.48
C THR A 45 -40.23 -9.46 6.80
N THR A 46 -40.73 -10.69 6.74
CA THR A 46 -40.18 -11.86 6.05
C THR A 46 -40.38 -11.76 4.53
N GLY A 47 -39.40 -12.21 3.74
CA GLY A 47 -39.51 -12.39 2.28
C GLY A 47 -38.14 -12.46 1.57
N THR A 48 -37.41 -13.58 1.65
CA THR A 48 -37.24 -14.62 0.59
C THR A 48 -36.32 -14.24 -0.58
N THR A 49 -35.12 -14.88 -0.57
CA THR A 49 -34.22 -15.28 -1.67
C THR A 49 -33.97 -14.34 -2.85
N GLY A 50 -32.75 -13.80 -2.91
CA GLY A 50 -32.17 -13.26 -4.14
C GLY A 50 -30.72 -12.83 -3.91
N SER A 51 -29.76 -13.51 -4.56
CA SER A 51 -28.31 -13.27 -4.53
C SER A 51 -27.88 -11.95 -5.22
N GLY A 52 -28.67 -10.88 -5.10
CA GLY A 52 -28.44 -9.60 -5.78
C GLY A 52 -28.61 -8.34 -4.91
N GLY A 53 -28.91 -8.50 -3.61
CA GLY A 53 -29.37 -7.38 -2.77
C GLY A 53 -28.34 -6.28 -2.47
N CYS A 54 -27.04 -6.59 -2.47
CA CYS A 54 -26.03 -5.61 -2.01
C CYS A 54 -25.50 -4.69 -3.11
N ILE A 55 -25.61 -5.06 -4.39
CA ILE A 55 -25.12 -4.23 -5.50
C ILE A 55 -26.13 -3.10 -5.82
N GLY A 56 -27.44 -3.37 -5.69
CA GLY A 56 -28.48 -2.37 -5.94
C GLY A 56 -28.62 -1.27 -4.88
N LEU A 57 -28.04 -1.45 -3.70
CA LEU A 57 -28.15 -0.51 -2.57
C LEU A 57 -27.20 0.69 -2.68
N LEU A 58 -26.16 0.61 -3.52
CA LEU A 58 -25.17 1.68 -3.68
C LEU A 58 -25.61 2.80 -4.65
N ILE A 59 -26.60 2.55 -5.50
CA ILE A 59 -27.02 3.49 -6.55
C ILE A 59 -28.09 4.49 -6.05
N ASN A 60 -28.80 4.15 -4.96
CA ASN A 60 -30.02 4.88 -4.56
C ASN A 60 -29.88 5.86 -3.39
N GLY A 61 -28.68 6.38 -3.10
CA GLY A 61 -28.51 7.53 -2.21
C GLY A 61 -28.97 7.37 -0.75
N GLU A 62 -29.38 6.16 -0.33
CA GLU A 62 -29.63 5.85 1.07
C GLU A 62 -28.28 5.69 1.78
N GLY A 63 -28.08 6.43 2.86
CA GLY A 63 -26.81 6.51 3.57
C GLY A 63 -26.20 5.12 3.84
N CYS A 64 -24.93 4.99 3.52
CA CYS A 64 -24.16 3.75 3.64
C CYS A 64 -24.16 3.27 5.10
N ASN A 65 -24.99 2.29 5.45
CA ASN A 65 -25.07 1.77 6.81
C ASN A 65 -23.86 0.87 7.09
N THR A 66 -22.90 1.39 7.86
CA THR A 66 -21.67 0.69 8.23
C THR A 66 -21.92 -0.70 8.84
N GLY A 67 -23.01 -0.87 9.58
CA GLY A 67 -23.39 -2.16 10.17
C GLY A 67 -23.77 -3.20 9.11
N LEU A 68 -24.52 -2.81 8.08
CA LEU A 68 -24.89 -3.69 6.98
C LEU A 68 -23.68 -4.10 6.15
N ILE A 69 -22.77 -3.17 5.85
CA ILE A 69 -21.52 -3.46 5.12
C ILE A 69 -20.65 -4.43 5.91
N ALA A 70 -20.53 -4.22 7.23
CA ALA A 70 -19.73 -5.08 8.08
C ALA A 70 -20.31 -6.51 8.17
N CYS A 71 -21.65 -6.65 8.20
CA CYS A 71 -22.29 -7.96 8.12
C CYS A 71 -22.06 -8.62 6.76
N ALA A 72 -22.32 -7.90 5.66
CA ALA A 72 -22.08 -8.42 4.32
C ALA A 72 -20.64 -8.87 4.10
N PHE A 73 -19.65 -8.12 4.62
CA PHE A 73 -18.24 -8.50 4.56
C PHE A 73 -17.94 -9.78 5.37
N LYS A 74 -18.58 -9.97 6.53
CA LYS A 74 -18.43 -11.20 7.34
C LYS A 74 -19.05 -12.43 6.69
N ASP A 75 -20.11 -12.22 5.92
CA ASP A 75 -20.82 -13.28 5.22
C ASP A 75 -20.10 -13.72 3.93
N LEU A 76 -19.08 -12.98 3.49
CA LEU A 76 -18.21 -13.41 2.40
C LEU A 76 -17.51 -14.72 2.75
N ARG A 77 -17.63 -15.71 1.88
CA ARG A 77 -16.92 -16.98 2.03
C ARG A 77 -15.42 -16.75 1.90
N ASN A 78 -14.68 -17.15 2.92
CA ASN A 78 -13.22 -17.16 2.91
C ASN A 78 -12.74 -18.61 2.74
N GLU A 79 -13.04 -19.18 1.57
CA GLU A 79 -12.58 -20.51 1.20
C GLU A 79 -11.08 -20.44 0.92
N LYS A 80 -10.27 -20.96 1.85
CA LYS A 80 -8.84 -21.07 1.64
C LYS A 80 -8.58 -22.26 0.71
N PRO A 81 -7.90 -22.09 -0.43
CA PRO A 81 -7.52 -23.22 -1.26
C PRO A 81 -6.67 -24.21 -0.44
N SER A 82 -6.90 -25.51 -0.62
CA SER A 82 -6.13 -26.55 0.07
C SER A 82 -4.65 -26.46 -0.28
N LEU A 83 -3.78 -26.62 0.72
CA LEU A 83 -2.32 -26.64 0.57
C LEU A 83 -1.83 -27.70 -0.42
N ASN A 84 -2.64 -28.72 -0.69
CA ASN A 84 -2.30 -29.82 -1.59
C ASN A 84 -2.44 -29.46 -3.07
N PHE A 85 -2.99 -28.29 -3.42
CA PHE A 85 -3.17 -27.88 -4.82
C PHE A 85 -1.89 -27.35 -5.48
N CYS A 86 -0.82 -27.05 -4.74
CA CYS A 86 0.42 -26.51 -5.32
C CYS A 86 1.68 -27.04 -4.61
N THR A 87 2.39 -27.98 -5.23
CA THR A 87 3.66 -28.53 -4.70
C THR A 87 4.74 -27.45 -4.57
N SER A 88 4.79 -26.48 -5.49
CA SER A 88 5.70 -25.34 -5.43
C SER A 88 5.43 -24.43 -4.23
N PHE A 89 4.18 -24.28 -3.80
CA PHE A 89 3.81 -23.53 -2.59
C PHE A 89 4.30 -24.21 -1.32
N LYS A 90 4.02 -25.52 -1.21
CA LYS A 90 4.44 -26.33 -0.07
C LYS A 90 5.96 -26.30 0.13
N ASN A 91 6.72 -26.31 -0.97
CA ASN A 91 8.18 -26.27 -0.93
C ASN A 91 8.78 -24.87 -0.66
N ASN A 92 7.97 -23.81 -0.76
CA ASN A 92 8.41 -22.42 -0.60
C ASN A 92 7.69 -21.67 0.53
N MET A 93 7.09 -22.38 1.49
CA MET A 93 6.34 -21.78 2.61
C MET A 93 7.12 -20.70 3.36
N GLN A 94 8.44 -20.84 3.49
CA GLN A 94 9.32 -19.84 4.11
C GLN A 94 9.31 -18.47 3.41
N LYS A 95 8.92 -18.41 2.13
CA LYS A 95 8.86 -17.18 1.33
C LYS A 95 7.44 -16.57 1.25
N VAL A 96 6.44 -17.25 1.81
CA VAL A 96 5.02 -16.96 1.62
C VAL A 96 4.46 -16.14 2.78
N ARG A 97 3.73 -15.05 2.49
CA ARG A 97 2.81 -14.40 3.44
C ARG A 97 1.32 -14.56 3.06
N ALA A 98 0.98 -15.04 1.84
CA ALA A 98 -0.39 -15.32 1.37
C ALA A 98 -0.43 -16.40 0.23
N PRO A 99 -1.52 -17.15 0.01
CA PRO A 99 -1.58 -18.21 -1.00
C PRO A 99 -2.16 -17.72 -2.35
N ASP A 100 -1.32 -17.46 -3.36
CA ASP A 100 -1.57 -17.47 -4.83
C ASP A 100 -0.25 -17.13 -5.59
N PHE A 101 -0.03 -17.61 -6.85
CA PHE A 101 1.34 -17.72 -7.43
C PHE A 101 1.52 -17.26 -8.91
N VAL A 102 2.72 -16.73 -9.19
CA VAL A 102 3.27 -16.44 -10.53
C VAL A 102 4.60 -17.20 -10.68
N LYS A 103 4.80 -17.89 -11.81
CA LYS A 103 6.02 -18.63 -12.13
C LYS A 103 6.99 -17.77 -12.94
N LEU A 104 8.25 -17.71 -12.54
CA LEU A 104 9.31 -17.01 -13.27
C LEU A 104 9.86 -17.90 -14.41
N THR A 105 10.00 -17.36 -15.62
CA THR A 105 10.47 -18.10 -16.80
C THR A 105 11.97 -18.35 -16.79
N HIS A 106 12.77 -17.41 -16.28
CA HIS A 106 14.24 -17.48 -16.30
C HIS A 106 14.88 -17.91 -14.97
N ALA A 107 14.04 -18.31 -14.02
CA ALA A 107 14.46 -18.90 -12.75
C ALA A 107 13.36 -19.88 -12.29
N PRO A 108 13.22 -21.05 -12.95
CA PRO A 108 12.09 -21.95 -12.74
C PRO A 108 12.03 -22.56 -11.33
N ASP A 109 13.16 -22.58 -10.63
CA ASP A 109 13.28 -23.02 -9.24
C ASP A 109 13.00 -21.88 -8.25
N ASN A 110 12.95 -20.63 -8.72
CA ASN A 110 12.67 -19.47 -7.90
C ASN A 110 11.17 -19.23 -7.77
N PHE A 111 10.78 -18.64 -6.64
CA PHE A 111 9.41 -18.53 -6.21
C PHE A 111 9.11 -17.10 -5.77
N ILE A 112 8.01 -16.54 -6.29
CA ILE A 112 7.44 -15.28 -5.83
C ILE A 112 5.99 -15.46 -5.39
N CYS A 113 5.66 -14.84 -4.27
CA CYS A 113 4.32 -14.84 -3.70
C CYS A 113 3.49 -13.70 -4.32
N ALA A 114 3.06 -13.91 -5.56
CA ALA A 114 2.29 -12.97 -6.37
C ALA A 114 1.17 -13.72 -7.09
N ALA A 115 0.04 -13.09 -7.36
CA ALA A 115 -1.10 -13.65 -8.05
C ALA A 115 -1.41 -12.83 -9.30
N LYS A 116 -1.49 -13.46 -10.47
CA LYS A 116 -2.13 -12.83 -11.63
C LYS A 116 -3.64 -12.86 -11.41
N VAL A 117 -4.28 -11.70 -11.54
CA VAL A 117 -5.72 -11.56 -11.38
C VAL A 117 -6.34 -11.19 -12.71
N VAL A 118 -7.39 -11.92 -13.09
CA VAL A 118 -8.21 -11.57 -14.25
C VAL A 118 -9.21 -10.52 -13.81
N VAL A 119 -9.11 -9.34 -14.40
CA VAL A 119 -10.09 -8.26 -14.21
C VAL A 119 -10.92 -8.18 -15.50
N PRO A 120 -12.24 -8.44 -15.44
CA PRO A 120 -13.11 -8.28 -16.60
C PRO A 120 -12.94 -6.90 -17.24
N GLU A 121 -12.98 -6.84 -18.57
CA GLU A 121 -12.89 -5.60 -19.35
C GLU A 121 -11.51 -4.89 -19.30
N PHE A 122 -10.58 -5.37 -18.47
CA PHE A 122 -9.19 -4.94 -18.45
C PHE A 122 -8.29 -5.93 -19.18
N ASN A 123 -7.89 -5.60 -20.41
CA ASN A 123 -7.11 -6.48 -21.28
C ASN A 123 -5.59 -6.48 -20.98
N ARG A 124 -5.20 -6.07 -19.76
CA ARG A 124 -3.80 -5.97 -19.33
C ARG A 124 -3.55 -6.89 -18.15
N THR A 125 -2.28 -7.22 -17.95
CA THR A 125 -1.86 -8.03 -16.83
C THR A 125 -2.05 -7.24 -15.53
N MET A 126 -2.85 -7.79 -14.61
CA MET A 126 -2.97 -7.29 -13.25
C MET A 126 -2.37 -8.33 -12.29
N ILE A 127 -1.45 -7.89 -11.43
CA ILE A 127 -0.79 -8.75 -10.45
C ILE A 127 -1.02 -8.17 -9.05
N ILE A 128 -1.35 -9.02 -8.08
CA ILE A 128 -1.27 -8.67 -6.66
C ILE A 128 -0.06 -9.37 -6.06
N THR A 129 0.74 -8.67 -5.26
CA THR A 129 1.89 -9.29 -4.59
C THR A 129 2.15 -8.70 -3.21
N GLN A 130 2.86 -9.48 -2.38
CA GLN A 130 3.46 -8.97 -1.17
C GLN A 130 4.75 -8.20 -1.46
N VAL A 131 5.15 -7.31 -0.54
CA VAL A 131 6.53 -6.81 -0.47
C VAL A 131 7.47 -8.01 -0.27
N PRO A 132 8.50 -8.19 -1.12
CA PRO A 132 9.41 -9.31 -0.97
C PRO A 132 10.20 -9.19 0.33
N ASP A 133 10.66 -10.32 0.84
CA ASP A 133 11.48 -10.34 2.03
C ASP A 133 12.88 -9.79 1.73
N VAL A 134 13.11 -8.54 2.16
CA VAL A 134 14.35 -7.79 1.92
C VAL A 134 15.55 -8.30 2.70
N SER A 135 15.35 -9.23 3.66
CA SER A 135 16.47 -9.89 4.33
C SER A 135 17.19 -10.90 3.41
N THR A 136 16.53 -11.31 2.32
CA THR A 136 17.05 -12.26 1.34
C THR A 136 17.18 -11.57 -0.03
N PRO A 137 18.40 -11.20 -0.48
CA PRO A 137 18.62 -10.42 -1.69
C PRO A 137 17.98 -11.02 -2.96
N VAL A 138 17.99 -12.34 -3.09
CA VAL A 138 17.39 -13.06 -4.23
C VAL A 138 15.88 -12.78 -4.36
N ASN A 139 15.18 -12.55 -3.25
CA ASN A 139 13.74 -12.25 -3.32
C ASN A 139 13.46 -10.85 -3.90
N ILE A 140 14.38 -9.89 -3.72
CA ILE A 140 14.28 -8.56 -4.33
C ILE A 140 14.59 -8.66 -5.82
N GLU A 141 15.63 -9.42 -6.18
CA GLU A 141 15.96 -9.72 -7.59
C GLU A 141 14.78 -10.39 -8.30
N ASP A 142 14.19 -11.43 -7.71
CA ASP A 142 13.04 -12.15 -8.27
C ASP A 142 11.80 -11.26 -8.46
N PHE A 143 11.59 -10.30 -7.56
CA PHE A 143 10.54 -9.30 -7.72
C PHE A 143 10.76 -8.44 -8.96
N TRP A 144 11.95 -7.86 -9.13
CA TRP A 144 12.24 -7.04 -10.31
C TRP A 144 12.27 -7.85 -11.61
N ARG A 145 12.70 -9.11 -11.53
CA ARG A 145 12.63 -10.06 -12.65
C ARG A 145 11.18 -10.28 -13.08
N MET A 146 10.25 -10.42 -12.13
CA MET A 146 8.80 -10.52 -12.41
C MET A 146 8.30 -9.25 -13.09
N ILE A 147 8.65 -8.06 -12.58
CA ILE A 147 8.25 -6.77 -13.16
C ILE A 147 8.69 -6.69 -14.62
N PHE A 148 9.94 -7.06 -14.92
CA PHE A 148 10.46 -7.05 -16.29
C PHE A 148 9.79 -8.11 -17.18
N GLN A 149 9.71 -9.36 -16.72
CA GLN A 149 9.12 -10.48 -17.46
C GLN A 149 7.67 -10.24 -17.85
N GLU A 150 6.90 -9.63 -16.94
CA GLU A 150 5.47 -9.36 -17.13
C GLU A 150 5.23 -7.97 -17.75
N GLU A 151 6.30 -7.28 -18.19
CA GLU A 151 6.27 -5.96 -18.80
C GLU A 151 5.42 -4.97 -17.97
N VAL A 152 5.61 -4.95 -16.65
CA VAL A 152 4.81 -4.14 -15.72
C VAL A 152 5.30 -2.69 -15.76
N HIS A 153 4.40 -1.77 -16.13
CA HIS A 153 4.72 -0.34 -16.25
C HIS A 153 4.27 0.45 -15.02
N SER A 154 3.30 -0.07 -14.26
CA SER A 154 2.77 0.59 -13.06
C SER A 154 2.83 -0.33 -11.83
N VAL A 155 3.41 0.15 -10.73
CA VAL A 155 3.40 -0.54 -9.44
C VAL A 155 2.77 0.37 -8.39
N VAL A 156 1.61 0.01 -7.84
CA VAL A 156 0.98 0.76 -6.75
C VAL A 156 1.33 0.10 -5.42
N LEU A 157 2.11 0.80 -4.60
CA LEU A 157 2.65 0.30 -3.34
C LEU A 157 2.01 1.01 -2.15
N ALA A 158 1.28 0.27 -1.31
CA ALA A 158 0.69 0.80 -0.08
C ALA A 158 1.39 0.23 1.17
N ILE A 159 2.40 0.97 1.66
CA ILE A 159 3.10 0.70 2.92
C ILE A 159 3.47 2.00 3.63
N ILE A 160 3.36 2.01 4.96
CA ILE A 160 3.96 3.09 5.76
C ILE A 160 5.36 2.63 6.16
N PRO A 161 6.43 3.40 5.84
CA PRO A 161 7.80 3.01 6.19
C PRO A 161 8.01 2.72 7.67
N LEU A 162 7.34 3.45 8.58
CA LEU A 162 7.47 3.24 10.03
C LEU A 162 6.74 1.97 10.54
N GLU A 163 5.83 1.39 9.76
CA GLU A 163 5.10 0.17 10.15
C GLU A 163 5.89 -1.11 9.83
N CYS A 164 7.03 -0.99 9.15
CA CYS A 164 7.80 -2.14 8.70
C CYS A 164 9.30 -1.99 9.00
N SER A 165 9.97 -3.11 9.25
CA SER A 165 11.43 -3.17 9.24
C SER A 165 12.04 -3.03 7.83
N VAL A 166 11.20 -3.03 6.80
CA VAL A 166 11.58 -2.85 5.40
C VAL A 166 11.63 -1.37 5.06
N THR A 167 12.79 -0.89 4.60
CA THR A 167 12.91 0.44 4.00
C THR A 167 12.80 0.34 2.48
N LEU A 168 12.19 1.33 1.83
CA LEU A 168 12.09 1.36 0.36
C LEU A 168 13.46 1.35 -0.33
N GLN A 169 14.49 1.90 0.33
CA GLN A 169 15.86 1.91 -0.19
C GLN A 169 16.46 0.51 -0.33
N GLN A 170 15.97 -0.47 0.44
CA GLN A 170 16.37 -1.87 0.26
C GLN A 170 15.77 -2.49 -1.01
N MET A 171 14.68 -1.91 -1.52
CA MET A 171 13.93 -2.42 -2.65
C MET A 171 14.32 -1.77 -3.98
N PHE A 172 14.56 -0.46 -3.99
CA PHE A 172 14.92 0.30 -5.18
C PHE A 172 15.57 1.65 -4.81
N PRO A 173 16.32 2.28 -5.74
CA PRO A 173 16.86 3.63 -5.55
C PRO A 173 15.72 4.66 -5.41
N ILE A 174 15.66 5.37 -4.27
CA ILE A 174 14.57 6.33 -4.00
C ILE A 174 14.90 7.76 -4.43
N LEU A 175 16.16 8.05 -4.75
CA LEU A 175 16.60 9.40 -5.14
C LEU A 175 16.75 9.47 -6.66
N SER A 176 16.30 10.56 -7.26
CA SER A 176 16.47 10.79 -8.70
C SER A 176 17.95 10.77 -9.09
N GLY A 177 18.28 10.09 -10.19
CA GLY A 177 19.63 9.91 -10.71
C GLY A 177 20.46 8.83 -10.00
N THR A 178 19.91 8.16 -8.98
CA THR A 178 20.60 7.06 -8.28
C THR A 178 20.19 5.69 -8.83
N PHE A 179 21.08 4.72 -8.68
CA PHE A 179 20.89 3.36 -9.14
C PHE A 179 21.14 2.34 -8.05
N ALA A 180 20.62 1.13 -8.23
CA ALA A 180 20.94 -0.04 -7.40
C ALA A 180 21.00 -1.29 -8.28
N ASN A 181 21.81 -2.27 -7.85
CA ASN A 181 21.86 -3.59 -8.45
C ASN A 181 21.27 -4.60 -7.46
N HIS A 182 20.29 -5.36 -7.93
CA HIS A 182 19.70 -6.48 -7.20
C HIS A 182 19.96 -7.75 -7.99
N GLY A 183 21.06 -8.45 -7.65
CA GLY A 183 21.54 -9.57 -8.44
C GLY A 183 21.80 -9.15 -9.89
N LYS A 184 21.12 -9.79 -10.84
CA LYS A 184 21.21 -9.49 -12.28
C LYS A 184 20.26 -8.38 -12.76
N MET A 185 19.63 -7.65 -11.83
CA MET A 185 18.68 -6.59 -12.17
C MET A 185 19.29 -5.23 -11.83
N PHE A 186 19.60 -4.44 -12.86
CA PHE A 186 19.97 -3.03 -12.71
C PHE A 186 18.72 -2.17 -12.64
N LEU A 187 18.67 -1.27 -11.66
CA LEU A 187 17.60 -0.29 -11.49
C LEU A 187 18.18 1.11 -11.43
N ASN A 188 17.61 2.03 -12.20
CA ASN A 188 17.98 3.45 -12.18
C ASN A 188 16.74 4.31 -11.99
N ASN A 189 16.73 5.15 -10.96
CA ASN A 189 15.64 6.07 -10.73
C ASN A 189 15.84 7.33 -11.58
N LYS A 190 15.00 7.51 -12.59
CA LYS A 190 15.10 8.60 -13.56
C LYS A 190 14.38 9.86 -13.08
N LYS A 191 13.36 9.69 -12.24
CA LYS A 191 12.47 10.78 -11.84
C LYS A 191 11.76 10.44 -10.54
N VAL A 192 11.64 11.45 -9.67
CA VAL A 192 10.83 11.40 -8.45
C VAL A 192 9.86 12.56 -8.46
N ASP A 193 8.57 12.26 -8.42
CA ASP A 193 7.49 13.25 -8.26
C ASP A 193 6.78 12.99 -6.94
N SER A 194 6.71 13.97 -6.03
CA SER A 194 6.06 13.78 -4.74
C SER A 194 4.88 14.72 -4.53
N THR A 195 3.83 14.18 -3.92
CA THR A 195 2.67 14.89 -3.38
C THR A 195 2.61 14.69 -1.85
N VAL A 196 1.53 15.13 -1.20
CA VAL A 196 1.38 15.04 0.26
C VAL A 196 1.18 13.61 0.76
N ALA A 197 0.60 12.71 -0.03
CA ALA A 197 0.29 11.34 0.38
C ALA A 197 0.87 10.25 -0.54
N MET A 198 1.42 10.65 -1.69
CA MET A 198 1.91 9.75 -2.71
C MET A 198 3.22 10.26 -3.32
N THR A 199 4.20 9.37 -3.44
CA THR A 199 5.44 9.63 -4.18
C THR A 199 5.53 8.66 -5.36
N ALA A 200 5.77 9.18 -6.56
CA ALA A 200 5.98 8.40 -7.77
C ALA A 200 7.48 8.34 -8.10
N TYR A 201 8.00 7.12 -8.30
CA TYR A 201 9.38 6.86 -8.70
C TYR A 201 9.38 6.24 -10.09
N THR A 202 9.97 6.90 -11.08
CA THR A 202 10.11 6.35 -12.43
C THR A 202 11.45 5.62 -12.52
N LEU A 203 11.37 4.30 -12.61
CA LEU A 203 12.52 3.40 -12.61
C LEU A 203 12.75 2.88 -14.03
N GLU A 204 14.00 2.92 -14.46
CA GLU A 204 14.50 2.17 -15.61
C GLU A 204 15.07 0.85 -15.09
N ILE A 205 14.53 -0.27 -15.58
CA ILE A 205 14.88 -1.63 -15.19
C ILE A 205 15.59 -2.29 -16.36
N LEU A 206 16.77 -2.85 -16.12
CA LEU A 206 17.58 -3.53 -17.12
C LEU A 206 18.15 -4.82 -16.53
N PRO A 207 17.68 -6.00 -16.96
CA PRO A 207 18.34 -7.26 -16.64
C PRO A 207 19.70 -7.36 -17.33
N ASP A 208 20.64 -8.08 -16.70
CA ASP A 208 21.88 -8.48 -17.35
C ASP A 208 21.60 -9.22 -18.67
N GLU A 209 22.48 -9.02 -19.65
CA GLU A 209 22.39 -9.63 -20.99
C GLU A 209 21.17 -9.18 -21.83
N CYS A 210 20.36 -8.23 -21.34
CA CYS A 210 19.29 -7.61 -22.12
C CYS A 210 19.74 -6.25 -22.66
N SER A 211 19.41 -5.94 -23.91
CA SER A 211 19.67 -4.61 -24.50
C SER A 211 18.51 -3.63 -24.27
N ASN A 212 17.33 -4.14 -23.98
CA ASN A 212 16.11 -3.34 -23.82
C ASN A 212 15.83 -3.13 -22.34
N SER A 213 15.69 -1.87 -21.94
CA SER A 213 15.20 -1.52 -20.61
C SER A 213 13.68 -1.38 -20.60
N LEU A 214 13.08 -1.62 -19.43
CA LEU A 214 11.67 -1.36 -19.13
C LEU A 214 11.55 -0.15 -18.23
N PHE A 215 10.62 0.75 -18.52
CA PHE A 215 10.28 1.86 -17.64
C PHE A 215 9.06 1.51 -16.80
N THR A 216 9.22 1.57 -15.48
CA THR A 216 8.15 1.28 -14.51
C THR A 216 8.01 2.43 -13.53
N THR A 217 6.80 2.94 -13.34
CA THR A 217 6.49 3.91 -12.29
C THR A 217 5.97 3.22 -11.03
N VAL A 218 6.66 3.41 -9.90
CA VAL A 218 6.22 2.98 -8.58
C VAL A 218 5.47 4.13 -7.90
N TYR A 219 4.16 4.00 -7.73
CA TYR A 219 3.31 4.90 -6.95
C TYR A 219 3.25 4.45 -5.49
N HIS A 220 3.99 5.11 -4.62
CA HIS A 220 4.05 4.79 -3.19
C HIS A 220 3.05 5.63 -2.38
N LEU A 221 2.00 4.98 -1.89
CA LEU A 221 1.04 5.53 -0.93
C LEU A 221 1.58 5.37 0.50
N HIS A 222 2.06 6.46 1.08
CA HIS A 222 2.85 6.44 2.33
C HIS A 222 2.05 6.76 3.59
N ASN A 223 0.73 7.00 3.49
CA ASN A 223 -0.15 7.38 4.61
C ASN A 223 -1.23 6.35 4.95
N TRP A 224 -1.22 5.15 4.35
CA TRP A 224 -2.24 4.13 4.60
C TRP A 224 -1.85 3.17 5.72
N LYS A 225 -2.41 3.34 6.93
CA LYS A 225 -2.10 2.49 8.09
C LYS A 225 -2.58 1.05 7.94
N GLN A 226 -1.81 0.09 8.48
CA GLN A 226 -2.19 -1.32 8.43
C GLN A 226 -3.49 -1.57 9.23
N LYS A 227 -4.34 -2.47 8.72
CA LYS A 227 -5.62 -2.89 9.33
C LYS A 227 -6.62 -1.73 9.56
N ARG A 228 -6.43 -0.59 8.90
CA ARG A 228 -7.35 0.55 8.92
C ARG A 228 -7.73 0.96 7.51
N GLY A 229 -8.91 1.57 7.38
CA GLY A 229 -9.26 2.32 6.17
C GLY A 229 -8.32 3.51 5.98
N LEU A 230 -8.22 3.98 4.75
CA LEU A 230 -7.48 5.21 4.45
C LEU A 230 -8.35 6.41 4.84
N ASP A 231 -7.81 7.32 5.67
CA ASP A 231 -8.58 8.46 6.20
C ASP A 231 -8.98 9.45 5.09
N ASN A 232 -8.08 9.67 4.12
CA ASN A 232 -8.34 10.49 2.93
C ASN A 232 -8.07 9.66 1.67
N VAL A 233 -9.14 9.32 0.95
CA VAL A 233 -9.08 8.47 -0.24
C VAL A 233 -8.70 9.22 -1.52
N GLY A 234 -8.63 10.55 -1.51
CA GLY A 234 -8.42 11.36 -2.72
C GLY A 234 -7.16 11.01 -3.51
N ASP A 235 -6.03 10.84 -2.83
CA ASP A 235 -4.76 10.46 -3.47
C ASP A 235 -4.77 9.01 -3.98
N LEU A 236 -5.44 8.11 -3.26
CA LEU A 236 -5.64 6.73 -3.72
C LEU A 236 -6.48 6.70 -5.00
N VAL A 237 -7.64 7.38 -5.00
CA VAL A 237 -8.52 7.48 -6.18
C VAL A 237 -7.76 8.09 -7.34
N SER A 238 -7.09 9.23 -7.14
CA SER A 238 -6.30 9.90 -8.18
C SER A 238 -5.18 9.01 -8.73
N THR A 239 -4.55 8.18 -7.89
CA THR A 239 -3.51 7.23 -8.32
C THR A 239 -4.12 6.11 -9.15
N VAL A 240 -5.23 5.52 -8.70
CA VAL A 240 -5.95 4.46 -9.42
C VAL A 240 -6.49 5.00 -10.75
N GLU A 241 -7.03 6.22 -10.80
CA GLU A 241 -7.43 6.88 -12.05
C GLU A 241 -6.27 7.03 -13.04
N LYS A 242 -5.07 7.40 -12.56
CA LYS A 242 -3.89 7.51 -13.43
C LYS A 242 -3.54 6.16 -14.04
N VAL A 243 -3.52 5.10 -13.24
CA VAL A 243 -3.23 3.73 -13.69
C VAL A 243 -4.30 3.24 -14.67
N LEU A 244 -5.57 3.54 -14.42
CA LEU A 244 -6.66 3.23 -15.36
C LEU A 244 -6.48 3.95 -16.70
N LYS A 245 -6.09 5.23 -16.68
CA LYS A 245 -5.89 6.05 -17.88
C LYS A 245 -4.70 5.58 -18.71
N THR A 246 -3.60 5.12 -18.09
CA THR A 246 -2.46 4.58 -18.84
C THR A 246 -2.78 3.22 -19.45
N ASN A 247 -3.63 2.42 -18.78
CA ASN A 247 -4.08 1.11 -19.27
C ASN A 247 -2.88 0.20 -19.64
N GLU A 248 -1.99 0.01 -18.68
CA GLU A 248 -0.77 -0.80 -18.79
C GLU A 248 -0.77 -1.95 -17.77
N ASN A 249 0.15 -2.90 -17.95
CA ASN A 249 0.34 -3.99 -17.00
C ASN A 249 0.72 -3.41 -15.62
N THR A 250 0.00 -3.85 -14.59
CA THR A 250 0.00 -3.21 -13.28
C THR A 250 0.17 -4.23 -12.16
N VAL A 251 0.95 -3.84 -11.14
CA VAL A 251 1.08 -4.56 -9.87
C VAL A 251 0.47 -3.74 -8.73
N MET A 252 -0.39 -4.37 -7.95
CA MET A 252 -0.89 -3.85 -6.67
C MET A 252 -0.14 -4.55 -5.53
N MET A 253 0.61 -3.78 -4.74
CA MET A 253 1.51 -4.31 -3.72
C MET A 253 1.21 -3.74 -2.33
N SER A 254 1.25 -4.61 -1.32
CA SER A 254 1.21 -4.24 0.10
C SER A 254 2.11 -5.17 0.91
N MET A 255 2.26 -4.92 2.21
CA MET A 255 3.07 -5.75 3.11
C MET A 255 2.84 -7.27 3.01
N SER A 256 1.62 -7.71 2.72
CA SER A 256 1.25 -9.13 2.63
C SER A 256 0.57 -9.51 1.32
N GLY A 257 0.45 -8.59 0.37
CA GLY A 257 -0.32 -8.82 -0.87
C GLY A 257 -1.82 -9.02 -0.65
N MET A 258 -2.32 -8.72 0.54
CA MET A 258 -3.75 -8.76 0.89
C MET A 258 -4.12 -7.48 1.64
N GLY A 259 -5.40 -7.32 1.99
CA GLY A 259 -5.88 -6.13 2.67
C GLY A 259 -5.77 -4.91 1.77
N ARG A 260 -4.78 -4.03 2.01
CA ARG A 260 -4.56 -2.80 1.20
C ARG A 260 -4.46 -3.09 -0.30
N ALA A 261 -3.67 -4.09 -0.71
CA ALA A 261 -3.54 -4.46 -2.13
C ALA A 261 -4.87 -4.93 -2.73
N GLY A 262 -5.61 -5.77 -2.01
CA GLY A 262 -6.94 -6.21 -2.42
C GLY A 262 -7.96 -5.07 -2.48
N THR A 263 -7.90 -4.11 -1.54
CA THR A 263 -8.73 -2.90 -1.56
C THR A 263 -8.40 -2.01 -2.77
N MET A 264 -7.12 -1.84 -3.11
CA MET A 264 -6.72 -1.12 -4.33
C MET A 264 -7.25 -1.79 -5.60
N LEU A 265 -7.17 -3.13 -5.69
CA LEU A 265 -7.74 -3.88 -6.81
C LEU A 265 -9.28 -3.75 -6.87
N ALA A 266 -9.96 -3.87 -5.74
CA ALA A 266 -11.42 -3.75 -5.67
C ALA A 266 -11.88 -2.35 -6.10
N LEU A 267 -11.16 -1.31 -5.68
CA LEU A 267 -11.40 0.06 -6.11
C LEU A 267 -11.15 0.22 -7.62
N PHE A 268 -10.02 -0.26 -8.12
CA PHE A 268 -9.68 -0.26 -9.55
C PHE A 268 -10.79 -0.91 -10.39
N THR A 269 -11.23 -2.10 -9.97
CA THR A 269 -12.31 -2.83 -10.66
C THR A 269 -13.63 -2.09 -10.58
N SER A 270 -13.94 -1.45 -9.44
CA SER A 270 -15.17 -0.66 -9.31
C SER A 270 -15.16 0.57 -10.22
N MET A 271 -14.01 1.22 -10.35
CA MET A 271 -13.83 2.42 -11.18
C MET A 271 -13.79 2.13 -12.68
N LEU A 272 -13.51 0.89 -13.11
CA LEU A 272 -13.64 0.50 -14.52
C LEU A 272 -15.08 0.55 -15.03
N HIS A 273 -16.06 0.35 -14.15
CA HIS A 273 -17.48 0.27 -14.50
C HIS A 273 -18.23 1.59 -14.30
N VAL A 274 -17.51 2.69 -13.99
CA VAL A 274 -18.06 4.05 -13.83
C VAL A 274 -17.76 4.86 -15.08
#